data_AF-A0A9N9PJ08-F1
#
_entry.id   AF-A0A9N9PJ08-F1
#
_cell.length_a   1.000
_cell.length_b   1.000
_cell.length_c   1.000
_cell.angle_alpha   90.00
_cell.angle_beta   90.00
_cell.angle_gamma   90.00
#
_symmetry.space_group_name_H-M   'P 1'
#
loop_
_entity.id
_entity.type
_entity.pdbx_description
1 polymer ?
#
loop_
_entity_poly.entity_id
_entity_poly.type
_entity_poly.pdbx_seq_one_letter_code
_entity_poly.pdbx_strand_id
1 'polypeptide(L)'
;NLLPIIFDQHYNFYPNIIKLLEIVYSIPFSSVEYERGFSKQNLIKIDIRNRLRNNNLYLFLSLSLVNKNFKDFDYEKALKIWLNM
;
A
#
# COMPACT_ATOMS: atom_id res chain seq x y z
N ASN A 1 13.12 -5.36 16.79
CA ASN A 1 11.77 -4.85 17.08
C ASN A 1 11.22 -5.66 18.25
N LEU A 2 10.92 -5.06 19.40
CA LEU A 2 10.50 -5.78 20.63
C LEU A 2 9.03 -6.20 20.63
N LEU A 3 8.19 -5.49 19.86
CA LEU A 3 6.74 -5.68 19.81
C LEU A 3 6.27 -7.08 19.37
N PRO A 4 6.85 -7.71 18.31
CA PRO A 4 6.45 -9.05 17.90
C PRO A 4 6.67 -10.09 19.00
N ILE A 5 7.75 -9.92 19.78
CA ILE A 5 8.10 -10.81 20.89
C ILE A 5 7.07 -10.68 22.02
N ILE A 6 6.65 -9.44 22.34
CA ILE A 6 5.63 -9.17 23.35
C ILE A 6 4.28 -9.75 22.93
N PHE A 7 3.91 -9.62 21.65
CA PHE A 7 2.67 -10.20 21.13
C PHE A 7 2.69 -11.72 21.23
N ASP A 8 3.77 -12.37 20.81
CA ASP A 8 3.86 -13.83 20.82
C ASP A 8 3.91 -14.42 22.24
N GLN A 9 4.61 -13.76 23.17
CA GLN A 9 4.77 -14.23 24.56
C GLN A 9 3.53 -14.01 25.44
N HIS A 10 2.72 -12.97 25.17
CA HIS A 10 1.61 -12.58 26.04
C HIS A 10 0.22 -12.78 25.43
N TYR A 11 0.11 -13.21 24.18
CA TYR A 11 -1.18 -13.45 23.51
C TYR A 11 -2.10 -14.36 24.34
N ASN A 12 -1.56 -15.45 24.88
CA ASN A 12 -2.33 -16.45 25.61
C ASN A 12 -2.81 -15.97 26.98
N PHE A 13 -2.13 -14.99 27.58
CA PHE A 13 -2.47 -14.46 28.90
C PHE A 13 -3.47 -13.30 28.83
N TYR A 14 -3.36 -12.46 27.79
CA TYR A 14 -4.18 -11.26 27.64
C TYR A 14 -4.64 -11.04 26.18
N PRO A 15 -5.42 -11.95 25.59
CA PRO A 15 -5.74 -11.93 24.16
C PRO A 15 -6.42 -10.64 23.73
N ASN A 16 -7.32 -10.09 24.55
CA ASN A 16 -8.04 -8.84 24.23
C ASN A 16 -7.13 -7.60 24.27
N ILE A 17 -6.18 -7.55 25.21
CA ILE A 17 -5.24 -6.43 25.34
C ILE A 17 -4.24 -6.45 24.19
N ILE A 18 -3.75 -7.64 23.85
CA ILE A 18 -2.84 -7.82 22.71
C ILE A 18 -3.54 -7.44 21.40
N LYS A 19 -4.79 -7.87 21.21
CA LYS A 19 -5.59 -7.48 20.04
C LYS A 19 -5.86 -5.98 19.95
N LEU A 20 -6.11 -5.33 21.10
CA LEU A 20 -6.25 -3.88 21.15
C LEU A 20 -4.94 -3.18 20.75
N LEU A 21 -3.79 -3.66 21.24
CA LEU A 21 -2.49 -3.14 20.86
C LEU A 21 -2.23 -3.31 19.37
N GLU A 22 -2.53 -4.48 18.78
CA GLU A 22 -2.42 -4.70 17.33
C GLU A 22 -3.22 -3.66 16.54
N ILE A 23 -4.46 -3.37 16.96
CA ILE A 23 -5.30 -2.35 16.32
C ILE A 23 -4.67 -0.97 16.45
N VAL A 24 -4.24 -0.58 17.65
CA VAL A 24 -3.62 0.74 17.88
C VAL A 24 -2.33 0.89 17.05
N TYR A 25 -1.51 -0.16 16.97
CA TYR A 25 -0.29 -0.16 16.17
C TYR A 25 -0.54 -0.21 14.66
N SER A 26 -1.71 -0.65 14.21
CA SER A 26 -2.10 -0.56 12.80
C SER A 26 -2.40 0.88 12.36
N ILE A 27 -2.69 1.78 13.31
CA ILE A 27 -2.96 3.18 13.03
C ILE A 27 -1.62 3.91 12.87
N PRO A 28 -1.37 4.53 11.70
CA PRO A 28 -0.15 5.29 11.50
C PRO A 28 -0.09 6.49 12.46
N PHE A 29 1.04 6.65 13.12
CA PHE A 29 1.26 7.74 14.10
C PHE A 29 1.23 9.14 13.47
N SER A 30 1.40 9.25 12.14
CA SER A 30 1.49 10.54 11.45
C SER A 30 0.73 10.56 10.13
N SER A 31 0.36 11.77 9.70
CA SER A 31 -0.24 12.04 8.38
C SER A 31 0.75 11.91 7.23
N VAL A 32 2.06 11.81 7.51
CA VAL A 32 3.14 11.89 6.51
C VAL A 32 3.00 10.82 5.42
N GLU A 33 2.58 9.61 5.79
CA GLU A 33 2.36 8.53 4.81
C GLU A 33 1.20 8.85 3.85
N TYR A 34 0.17 9.55 4.34
CA TYR A 34 -0.95 10.01 3.51
C TYR A 34 -0.51 11.13 2.56
N GLU A 35 0.32 12.07 3.03
CA GLU A 35 0.88 13.16 2.21
C GLU A 35 1.77 12.64 1.08
N ARG A 36 2.53 11.56 1.33
CA ARG A 36 3.26 10.83 0.27
C ARG A 36 2.31 10.20 -0.73
N GLY A 37 1.20 9.62 -0.27
CA GLY A 37 0.14 9.10 -1.14
C GLY A 37 -0.45 10.17 -2.06
N PHE A 38 -0.77 11.35 -1.52
CA PHE A 38 -1.26 12.49 -2.31
C PHE A 38 -0.22 13.01 -3.31
N SER A 39 1.06 13.07 -2.90
CA SER A 39 2.15 13.45 -3.81
C SER A 39 2.26 12.48 -4.99
N LYS A 40 2.19 11.16 -4.74
CA LYS A 40 2.14 10.13 -5.79
C LYS A 40 0.89 10.24 -6.66
N GLN A 41 -0.25 10.54 -6.06
CA GLN A 41 -1.49 10.77 -6.80
C GLN A 41 -1.36 11.93 -7.78
N ASN A 42 -0.73 13.04 -7.37
CA ASN A 42 -0.48 14.19 -8.22
C ASN A 42 0.44 13.85 -9.40
N LEU A 43 1.42 12.96 -9.21
CA LEU A 43 2.25 12.46 -10.31
C LEU A 43 1.47 11.60 -11.31
N ILE A 44 0.45 10.87 -10.86
CA ILE A 44 -0.41 10.04 -11.73
C ILE A 44 -1.46 10.91 -12.46
N LYS A 45 -2.04 11.88 -11.76
CA LYS A 45 -3.01 12.86 -12.29
C LYS A 45 -2.31 14.14 -12.73
N ILE A 46 -1.59 14.02 -13.84
CA ILE A 46 -1.09 15.17 -14.59
C ILE A 46 -2.21 15.81 -15.43
N ASP A 47 -2.01 17.03 -15.92
CA ASP A 47 -3.03 17.82 -16.62
C ASP A 47 -3.76 17.07 -17.75
N ILE A 48 -3.01 16.29 -18.53
CA ILE A 48 -3.56 15.46 -19.62
C ILE A 48 -4.30 14.20 -19.14
N ARG A 49 -4.09 13.77 -17.89
CA ARG A 49 -4.65 12.55 -17.27
C ARG A 49 -5.64 12.85 -16.14
N ASN A 50 -6.07 14.10 -15.98
CA ASN A 50 -6.95 14.51 -14.88
C ASN A 50 -8.34 13.83 -14.89
N ARG A 51 -8.76 13.28 -16.04
CA ARG A 51 -10.02 12.54 -16.21
C ARG A 51 -9.93 11.03 -15.95
N LEU A 52 -8.84 10.54 -15.33
CA LEU A 52 -8.72 9.14 -14.92
C LEU A 52 -9.91 8.71 -14.04
N ARG A 53 -10.60 7.64 -14.44
CA ARG A 53 -11.65 7.01 -13.64
C ARG A 53 -11.08 6.54 -12.30
N ASN A 54 -11.86 6.65 -11.22
CA ASN A 54 -11.41 6.31 -9.87
C ASN A 54 -10.85 4.88 -9.76
N ASN A 55 -11.44 3.91 -10.45
CA ASN A 55 -10.94 2.53 -10.45
C ASN A 55 -9.51 2.44 -11.02
N ASN A 56 -9.25 3.14 -12.12
CA ASN A 56 -7.93 3.16 -12.76
C ASN A 56 -6.92 3.92 -11.89
N LEU A 57 -7.35 5.03 -11.28
CA LEU A 57 -6.52 5.77 -10.34
C LEU A 57 -6.11 4.91 -9.15
N TYR A 58 -7.07 4.17 -8.56
CA TYR A 58 -6.82 3.25 -7.44
C TYR A 58 -5.78 2.17 -7.81
N LEU A 59 -5.93 1.55 -8.98
CA LEU A 59 -4.95 0.59 -9.50
C LEU A 59 -3.55 1.20 -9.64
N PHE A 60 -3.44 2.36 -10.28
CA PHE A 60 -2.14 3.02 -10.47
C PHE A 60 -1.51 3.46 -9.15
N LEU A 61 -2.30 4.00 -8.22
CA LEU A 61 -1.83 4.37 -6.89
C LEU A 61 -1.34 3.15 -6.12
N SER A 62 -2.09 2.04 -6.18
CA SER A 62 -1.72 0.79 -5.53
C SER A 62 -0.39 0.25 -6.07
N LEU A 63 -0.22 0.23 -7.40
CA LEU A 63 1.04 -0.15 -8.03
C LEU A 63 2.20 0.79 -7.67
N SER A 64 1.93 2.09 -7.54
CA SER A 64 2.94 3.09 -7.16
C SER A 64 3.34 2.98 -5.69
N LEU A 65 2.43 2.56 -4.80
CA LEU A 65 2.69 2.34 -3.38
C LEU A 65 3.41 1.02 -3.11
N VAL A 66 3.13 -0.01 -3.91
CA VAL A 66 3.91 -1.26 -3.91
C VAL A 66 5.32 -0.91 -4.35
N ASN A 67 6.25 -0.86 -3.39
CA ASN A 67 7.64 -0.47 -3.57
C ASN A 67 8.44 -1.60 -4.26
N LYS A 68 7.93 -2.11 -5.38
CA LYS A 68 8.61 -3.11 -6.21
C LYS A 68 9.52 -2.38 -7.19
N ASN A 69 10.76 -2.83 -7.26
CA ASN A 69 11.67 -2.36 -8.27
C ASN A 69 11.18 -2.89 -9.62
N PHE A 70 10.66 -2.01 -10.47
CA PHE A 70 10.14 -2.40 -11.79
C PHE A 70 11.24 -2.84 -12.77
N LYS A 71 12.52 -2.78 -12.35
CA LYS A 71 13.66 -3.26 -13.14
C LYS A 71 13.52 -4.71 -13.59
N ASP A 72 12.93 -5.56 -12.74
CA ASP A 72 12.76 -6.98 -13.02
C ASP A 72 11.35 -7.32 -13.55
N PHE A 73 10.53 -6.32 -13.87
CA PHE A 73 9.19 -6.54 -14.37
C PHE A 73 9.21 -6.86 -15.88
N ASP A 74 8.65 -8.00 -16.25
CA ASP A 74 8.54 -8.43 -17.65
C ASP A 74 7.36 -7.71 -18.33
N TYR A 75 7.67 -6.57 -18.96
CA TYR A 75 6.72 -5.76 -19.70
C TYR A 75 6.21 -6.45 -20.96
N GLU A 76 7.00 -7.32 -21.60
CA GLU A 76 6.56 -8.02 -22.81
C GLU A 76 5.47 -9.03 -22.49
N LYS A 77 5.63 -9.77 -21.40
CA LYS A 77 4.59 -10.69 -20.92
C LYS A 77 3.31 -9.94 -20.53
N ALA A 78 3.45 -8.80 -19.86
CA ALA A 78 2.29 -7.98 -19.51
C ALA A 78 1.54 -7.45 -20.75
N LEU A 79 2.27 -7.02 -21.78
CA LEU A 79 1.68 -6.57 -23.05
C LEU A 79 0.93 -7.70 -23.75
N LYS A 80 1.50 -8.91 -23.81
CA LYS A 80 0.84 -10.09 -24.40
C LYS A 80 -0.47 -10.43 -23.69
N ILE A 81 -0.51 -10.33 -22.36
CA ILE A 81 -1.75 -10.56 -21.59
C ILE A 81 -2.77 -9.47 -21.91
N TRP A 82 -2.36 -8.20 -21.98
CA TRP A 82 -3.27 -7.09 -22.25
C TRP A 82 -3.87 -7.13 -23.65
N LEU A 83 -3.07 -7.50 -24.67
CA LEU A 83 -3.55 -7.64 -26.05
C LEU A 83 -4.45 -8.86 -26.26
N ASN A 84 -4.38 -9.85 -25.36
CA ASN A 84 -5.22 -11.05 -25.37
C ASN A 84 -6.47 -10.92 -24.47
N MET A 85 -6.67 -9.77 -23.82
CA MET A 85 -7.90 -9.42 -23.09
C MET A 85 -8.86 -8.65 -23.99
#